data_AF-A0A260X4H6-F1
#
_entry.id   AF-A0A260X4H6-F1
#
_cell.length_a   1.000
_cell.length_b   1.000
_cell.length_c   1.000
_cell.angle_alpha   90.00
_cell.angle_beta   90.00
_cell.angle_gamma   90.00
#
_symmetry.space_group_name_H-M   'P 1'
#
loop_
_entity.id
_entity.type
_entity.pdbx_description
1 polymer ?
#
loop_
_entity_poly.entity_id
_entity_poly.type
_entity_poly.pdbx_seq_one_letter_code
_entity_poly.pdbx_strand_id
1 'polypeptide(L)'
;MSSSLVEPGVPLAVLCVVMVLLAALVYRVSAIGRVWTVPSAAGRGFLQLAAVSLVLAAALAHLWSSLLVLVVMFAAAAFTSIRRSEAGRSGLWLTVPLAVGIGVVVPLCLSTGVVPAEGIAIVPVGGIILGGTMTATSLAARRALDALSERHGEVEAALSLGLTERDSRLEVVRPTAGDALLPGLDQTRTVGLVTLPGAFVGVLLASGSAIQAGAVQILVLTGLLLAQTLAVVLTVDLVSRGVVHRKS
;
A
#
# COMPACT_ATOMS: atom_id res chain seq x y z
N MET A 1 -7.68 6.33 -36.18
CA MET A 1 -7.42 4.89 -35.90
C MET A 1 -7.01 4.79 -34.44
N SER A 2 -7.94 4.43 -33.56
CA SER A 2 -7.64 4.21 -32.15
C SER A 2 -6.83 2.92 -32.03
N SER A 3 -5.50 3.03 -32.03
CA SER A 3 -4.61 1.94 -31.69
C SER A 3 -4.79 1.60 -30.21
N SER A 4 -5.71 0.68 -29.92
CA SER A 4 -5.79 -0.02 -28.65
C SER A 4 -4.41 -0.65 -28.38
N LEU A 5 -3.69 -0.14 -27.38
CA LEU A 5 -2.35 -0.64 -27.03
C LEU A 5 -2.36 -2.13 -26.65
N VAL A 6 -3.50 -2.64 -26.18
CA VAL A 6 -3.77 -4.05 -25.89
C VAL A 6 -5.26 -4.32 -26.12
N GLU A 7 -5.60 -5.31 -26.94
CA GLU A 7 -6.99 -5.73 -27.10
C GLU A 7 -7.35 -6.84 -26.11
N PRO A 8 -8.49 -6.70 -25.39
CA PRO A 8 -8.98 -7.77 -24.54
C PRO A 8 -9.40 -8.96 -25.41
N GLY A 9 -8.70 -10.09 -25.28
CA GLY A 9 -8.97 -11.30 -26.06
C GLY A 9 -8.25 -12.54 -25.55
N VAL A 10 -8.52 -13.68 -26.19
CA VAL A 10 -7.87 -14.97 -25.90
C VAL A 10 -6.34 -14.88 -25.89
N PRO A 11 -5.68 -14.16 -26.84
CA PRO A 11 -4.22 -14.05 -26.82
C PRO A 11 -3.66 -13.41 -25.56
N LEU A 12 -4.31 -12.34 -25.05
CA LEU A 12 -3.92 -11.68 -23.81
C LEU A 12 -4.08 -12.62 -22.61
N ALA A 13 -5.21 -13.32 -22.53
CA ALA A 13 -5.48 -14.26 -21.44
C ALA A 13 -4.45 -15.40 -21.41
N VAL A 14 -4.14 -15.99 -22.58
CA VAL A 14 -3.11 -17.04 -22.72
C VAL A 14 -1.75 -16.50 -22.28
N LEU A 15 -1.37 -15.31 -22.74
CA LEU A 15 -0.09 -14.70 -22.36
C LEU A 15 0.01 -14.47 -20.84
N CYS A 16 -1.03 -13.91 -20.20
CA CYS A 16 -1.06 -13.74 -18.76
C CYS A 16 -0.93 -15.06 -18.00
N VAL A 17 -1.63 -16.11 -18.45
CA VAL A 17 -1.55 -17.45 -17.84
C VAL A 17 -0.13 -18.03 -17.98
N VAL A 18 0.47 -17.94 -19.16
CA VAL A 18 1.84 -18.40 -19.41
C VAL A 18 2.83 -17.67 -18.50
N MET A 19 2.71 -16.34 -18.37
CA MET A 19 3.57 -15.56 -17.47
C MET A 19 3.42 -15.99 -15.99
N VAL A 20 2.19 -16.22 -15.52
CA VAL A 20 1.93 -16.68 -14.15
C VAL A 20 2.50 -18.08 -13.92
N LEU A 21 2.36 -18.99 -14.89
CA LEU A 21 2.90 -20.35 -14.80
C LEU A 21 4.43 -20.35 -14.80
N LEU A 22 5.05 -19.55 -15.65
CA LEU A 22 6.51 -19.38 -15.67
C LEU A 22 7.02 -18.82 -14.33
N ALA A 23 6.37 -17.79 -13.80
CA ALA A 23 6.72 -17.24 -12.49
C ALA A 23 6.57 -18.29 -11.37
N ALA A 24 5.51 -19.09 -11.40
CA ALA A 24 5.31 -20.19 -10.44
C ALA A 24 6.37 -21.29 -10.57
N LEU A 25 6.79 -21.61 -11.80
CA LEU A 25 7.85 -22.58 -12.07
C LEU A 25 9.19 -22.08 -11.52
N VAL A 26 9.55 -20.83 -11.77
CA VAL A 26 10.78 -20.21 -11.21
C VAL A 26 10.73 -20.23 -9.68
N TYR A 27 9.58 -19.89 -9.08
CA TYR A 27 9.41 -19.93 -7.63
C TYR A 27 9.61 -21.34 -7.05
N ARG A 28 9.16 -22.37 -7.79
CA ARG A 28 9.35 -23.78 -7.45
C ARG A 28 10.83 -24.20 -7.55
N VAL A 29 11.49 -23.86 -8.65
CA VAL A 29 12.88 -24.27 -8.92
C VAL A 29 13.84 -23.58 -7.97
N SER A 30 13.59 -22.31 -7.65
CA SER A 30 14.44 -21.54 -6.72
C SER A 30 14.16 -21.80 -5.24
N ALA A 31 13.18 -22.67 -4.90
CA ALA A 31 12.80 -23.01 -3.53
C ALA A 31 12.50 -21.80 -2.59
N ILE A 32 12.08 -20.66 -3.16
CA ILE A 32 11.85 -19.40 -2.43
C ILE A 32 10.58 -19.47 -1.55
N GLY A 33 9.68 -20.42 -1.84
CA GLY A 33 8.51 -20.68 -1.02
C GLY A 33 7.46 -21.54 -1.71
N ARG A 34 6.19 -21.35 -1.33
CA ARG A 34 5.08 -22.19 -1.82
C ARG A 34 4.76 -21.85 -3.28
N VAL A 35 4.72 -22.86 -4.16
CA VAL A 35 4.45 -22.72 -5.61
C VAL A 35 3.15 -21.97 -5.92
N TRP A 36 2.14 -22.12 -5.05
CA TRP A 36 0.83 -21.49 -5.20
C TRP A 36 0.79 -20.00 -4.81
N THR A 37 1.89 -19.43 -4.31
CA THR A 37 1.92 -18.02 -3.87
C THR A 37 1.65 -17.07 -5.03
N VAL A 38 2.31 -17.28 -6.17
CA VAL A 38 2.14 -16.41 -7.36
C VAL A 38 0.78 -16.63 -8.05
N PRO A 39 0.35 -17.87 -8.37
CA PRO A 39 -0.95 -18.08 -9.01
C PRO A 39 -2.14 -17.64 -8.15
N SER A 40 -2.09 -17.86 -6.83
CA SER A 40 -3.20 -17.43 -5.95
C SER A 40 -3.28 -15.92 -5.81
N ALA A 41 -2.14 -15.21 -5.83
CA ALA A 41 -2.12 -13.75 -5.87
C ALA A 41 -2.67 -13.22 -7.21
N ALA A 42 -2.26 -13.83 -8.33
CA ALA A 42 -2.76 -13.46 -9.66
C ALA A 42 -4.27 -13.69 -9.80
N GLY A 43 -4.77 -14.85 -9.38
CA GLY A 43 -6.20 -15.16 -9.41
C GLY A 43 -7.04 -14.22 -8.53
N ARG A 44 -6.58 -13.93 -7.31
CA ARG A 44 -7.23 -12.92 -6.44
C ARG A 44 -7.20 -11.53 -7.07
N GLY A 45 -6.07 -11.12 -7.64
CA GLY A 45 -5.94 -9.83 -8.31
C GLY A 45 -6.89 -9.69 -9.49
N PHE A 46 -7.00 -10.73 -10.33
CA PHE A 46 -7.93 -10.75 -11.45
C PHE A 46 -9.39 -10.65 -10.98
N LEU A 47 -9.78 -11.46 -10.01
CA LEU A 47 -11.14 -11.45 -9.48
C LEU A 47 -11.48 -10.11 -8.82
N GLN A 48 -10.54 -9.54 -8.07
CA GLN A 48 -10.71 -8.23 -7.43
C GLN A 48 -10.81 -7.12 -8.47
N LEU A 49 -9.99 -7.13 -9.52
CA LEU A 49 -10.04 -6.14 -10.58
C LEU A 49 -11.34 -6.24 -11.40
N ALA A 50 -11.79 -7.46 -11.70
CA ALA A 50 -13.07 -7.68 -12.38
C ALA A 50 -14.24 -7.14 -11.53
N ALA A 51 -14.27 -7.48 -10.24
CA ALA A 51 -15.29 -6.95 -9.32
C ALA A 51 -15.22 -5.41 -9.21
N VAL A 52 -14.02 -4.84 -9.04
CA VAL A 52 -13.82 -3.39 -8.96
C VAL A 52 -14.21 -2.70 -10.26
N SER A 53 -13.96 -3.28 -11.43
CA SER A 53 -14.36 -2.71 -12.71
C SER A 53 -15.88 -2.62 -12.87
N LEU A 54 -16.60 -3.65 -12.41
CA LEU A 54 -18.07 -3.67 -12.38
C LEU A 54 -18.61 -2.62 -11.39
N VAL A 55 -17.97 -2.50 -10.22
CA VAL A 55 -18.33 -1.50 -9.22
C VAL A 55 -18.02 -0.09 -9.70
N LEU A 56 -16.89 0.16 -10.37
CA LEU A 56 -16.55 1.48 -10.91
C LEU A 56 -17.56 1.93 -11.96
N ALA A 57 -18.00 1.00 -12.84
CA ALA A 57 -19.03 1.29 -13.82
C ALA A 57 -20.36 1.74 -13.17
N ALA A 58 -20.68 1.22 -11.98
CA ALA A 58 -21.83 1.65 -11.18
C ALA A 58 -21.54 2.88 -10.29
N ALA A 59 -20.30 3.06 -9.85
CA ALA A 59 -19.92 4.03 -8.82
C ALA A 59 -19.67 5.45 -9.36
N LEU A 60 -19.44 5.60 -10.67
CA LEU A 60 -19.24 6.88 -11.34
C LEU A 60 -20.53 7.73 -11.43
N ALA A 61 -21.69 7.20 -11.07
CA ALA A 61 -22.96 7.91 -11.18
C ALA A 61 -23.23 8.90 -10.02
N HIS A 62 -22.76 8.62 -8.80
CA HIS A 62 -23.08 9.41 -7.60
C HIS A 62 -21.90 9.56 -6.62
N LEU A 63 -21.91 10.64 -5.83
CA LEU A 63 -20.87 10.90 -4.82
C LEU A 63 -20.90 9.86 -3.69
N TRP A 64 -22.09 9.40 -3.31
CA TRP A 64 -22.30 8.36 -2.29
C TRP A 64 -21.68 7.02 -2.66
N SER A 65 -21.73 6.62 -3.94
CA SER A 65 -21.11 5.38 -4.40
C SER A 65 -19.58 5.45 -4.37
N SER A 66 -19.00 6.62 -4.57
CA SER A 66 -17.56 6.83 -4.46
C SER A 66 -17.05 6.68 -3.03
N LEU A 67 -17.82 7.16 -2.04
CA LEU A 67 -17.51 6.94 -0.63
C LEU A 67 -17.59 5.45 -0.26
N LEU A 68 -18.62 4.75 -0.76
CA LEU A 68 -18.77 3.30 -0.54
C LEU A 68 -17.57 2.52 -1.10
N VAL A 69 -17.11 2.87 -2.30
CA VAL A 69 -15.90 2.28 -2.89
C VAL A 69 -14.69 2.52 -2.00
N LEU A 70 -14.49 3.75 -1.52
CA LEU A 70 -13.37 4.07 -0.65
C LEU A 70 -13.39 3.29 0.67
N VAL A 71 -14.58 3.08 1.25
CA VAL A 71 -14.75 2.24 2.45
C VAL A 71 -14.40 0.78 2.17
N VAL A 72 -14.85 0.22 1.04
CA VAL A 72 -14.50 -1.16 0.64
C VAL A 72 -12.99 -1.29 0.41
N MET A 73 -12.37 -0.31 -0.24
CA MET A 73 -10.91 -0.27 -0.41
C MET A 73 -10.19 -0.20 0.93
N PHE A 74 -10.67 0.63 1.86
CA PHE A 74 -10.12 0.74 3.21
C PHE A 74 -10.19 -0.58 3.97
N ALA A 75 -11.33 -1.27 3.93
CA ALA A 75 -11.50 -2.58 4.55
C ALA A 75 -10.55 -3.63 3.94
N ALA A 76 -10.40 -3.64 2.61
CA ALA A 76 -9.47 -4.54 1.93
C ALA A 76 -8.01 -4.24 2.27
N ALA A 77 -7.64 -2.95 2.36
CA ALA A 77 -6.31 -2.50 2.76
C ALA A 77 -6.00 -2.89 4.21
N ALA A 78 -6.93 -2.64 5.14
CA ALA A 78 -6.84 -3.06 6.53
C ALA A 78 -6.65 -4.57 6.65
N PHE A 79 -7.52 -5.36 6.03
CA PHE A 79 -7.44 -6.82 6.06
C PHE A 79 -6.09 -7.33 5.51
N THR A 80 -5.61 -6.72 4.43
CA THR A 80 -4.32 -7.08 3.83
C THR A 80 -3.16 -6.74 4.76
N SER A 81 -3.15 -5.56 5.38
CA SER A 81 -2.13 -5.16 6.35
C SER A 81 -2.09 -6.06 7.58
N ILE A 82 -3.26 -6.39 8.14
CA ILE A 82 -3.40 -7.32 9.27
C ILE A 82 -2.78 -8.66 8.90
N ARG A 83 -3.16 -9.21 7.74
CA ARG A 83 -2.69 -10.53 7.31
C ARG A 83 -1.19 -10.54 6.98
N ARG A 84 -0.66 -9.47 6.39
CA ARG A 84 0.78 -9.36 6.03
C ARG A 84 1.69 -9.10 7.22
N SER A 85 1.19 -8.51 8.31
CA SER A 85 2.01 -8.28 9.51
C SER A 85 2.28 -9.53 10.34
N GLU A 86 1.48 -10.59 10.16
CA GLU A 86 1.53 -11.83 10.95
C GLU A 86 1.30 -11.61 12.46
N ALA A 87 0.67 -10.49 12.85
CA ALA A 87 0.41 -10.11 14.24
C ALA A 87 -0.87 -10.75 14.86
N GLY A 88 -1.52 -11.69 14.16
CA GLY A 88 -2.75 -12.30 14.62
C GLY A 88 -3.88 -11.28 14.86
N ARG A 89 -4.61 -11.41 15.98
CA ARG A 89 -5.73 -10.49 16.32
C ARG A 89 -5.26 -9.09 16.70
N SER A 90 -4.04 -8.93 17.20
CA SER A 90 -3.48 -7.62 17.56
C SER A 90 -3.28 -6.74 16.32
N GLY A 91 -3.14 -7.36 15.14
CA GLY A 91 -3.02 -6.67 13.86
C GLY A 91 -4.18 -5.73 13.54
N LEU A 92 -5.38 -5.89 14.15
CA LEU A 92 -6.50 -4.97 13.99
C LEU A 92 -6.13 -3.51 14.28
N TRP A 93 -5.17 -3.27 15.17
CA TRP A 93 -4.66 -1.93 15.48
C TRP A 93 -3.93 -1.26 14.30
N LEU A 94 -3.50 -2.02 13.28
CA LEU A 94 -2.93 -1.49 12.04
C LEU A 94 -3.95 -0.72 11.18
N THR A 95 -5.24 -0.79 11.53
CA THR A 95 -6.26 0.10 10.96
C THR A 95 -6.06 1.56 11.36
N VAL A 96 -5.46 1.84 12.52
CA VAL A 96 -5.23 3.20 13.01
C VAL A 96 -4.19 3.94 12.15
N PRO A 97 -2.97 3.39 11.91
CA PRO A 97 -2.01 4.00 10.99
C PRO A 97 -2.58 4.23 9.59
N LEU A 98 -3.37 3.28 9.07
CA LEU A 98 -4.05 3.41 7.78
C LEU A 98 -5.06 4.56 7.76
N ALA A 99 -5.92 4.63 8.78
CA ALA A 99 -6.96 5.64 8.92
C ALA A 99 -6.34 7.04 9.07
N VAL A 100 -5.27 7.17 9.85
CA VAL A 100 -4.57 8.45 10.02
C VAL A 100 -3.89 8.87 8.71
N GLY A 101 -3.19 7.97 8.02
CA GLY A 101 -2.52 8.28 6.75
C GLY A 101 -3.50 8.83 5.71
N ILE A 102 -4.61 8.13 5.47
CA ILE A 102 -5.62 8.60 4.51
C ILE A 102 -6.41 9.81 5.03
N GLY A 103 -6.73 9.81 6.33
CA GLY A 103 -7.53 10.85 7.00
C GLY A 103 -6.79 12.19 7.14
N VAL A 104 -5.47 12.22 6.99
CA VAL A 104 -4.71 13.47 6.88
C VAL A 104 -4.64 13.93 5.43
N VAL A 105 -4.23 13.05 4.51
CA VAL A 105 -3.91 13.48 3.13
C VAL A 105 -5.15 13.81 2.31
N VAL A 106 -6.20 12.98 2.36
CA VAL A 106 -7.39 13.22 1.53
C VAL A 106 -8.09 14.52 1.93
N PRO A 107 -8.34 14.82 3.22
CA PRO A 107 -8.91 16.10 3.60
C PRO A 107 -8.03 17.31 3.25
N LEU A 108 -6.71 17.21 3.34
CA LEU A 108 -5.80 18.28 2.89
C LEU A 108 -5.92 18.54 1.38
N CYS A 109 -6.02 17.50 0.57
CA CYS A 109 -6.23 17.64 -0.87
C CYS A 109 -7.58 18.29 -1.22
N LEU A 110 -8.63 17.97 -0.44
CA LEU A 110 -9.98 18.51 -0.66
C LEU A 110 -10.11 19.95 -0.15
N SER A 111 -9.53 20.28 1.01
CA SER A 111 -9.64 21.61 1.61
C SER A 111 -8.88 22.69 0.83
N THR A 112 -7.82 22.30 0.13
CA THR A 112 -7.02 23.20 -0.71
C THR A 112 -7.66 23.46 -2.08
N GLY A 113 -8.73 22.75 -2.44
CA GLY A 113 -9.41 22.88 -3.74
C GLY A 113 -8.58 22.37 -4.93
N VAL A 114 -7.42 21.77 -4.68
CA VAL A 114 -6.53 21.26 -5.74
C VAL A 114 -7.12 20.00 -6.40
N VAL A 115 -7.86 19.20 -5.63
CA VAL A 115 -8.61 18.05 -6.14
C VAL A 115 -10.10 18.38 -6.11
N PRO A 116 -10.81 18.32 -7.24
CA PRO A 116 -12.25 18.56 -7.26
C PRO A 116 -12.95 17.51 -6.38
N ALA A 117 -13.97 17.95 -5.63
CA ALA A 117 -14.73 17.11 -4.72
C ALA A 117 -15.72 16.19 -5.47
N GLU A 118 -15.23 15.51 -6.50
CA GLU A 118 -15.96 14.62 -7.37
C GLU A 118 -15.45 13.19 -7.23
N GLY A 119 -16.38 12.24 -7.27
CA GLY A 119 -16.08 10.82 -7.09
C GLY A 119 -15.00 10.28 -8.02
N ILE A 120 -14.99 10.77 -9.26
CA ILE A 120 -14.04 10.39 -10.32
C ILE A 120 -12.59 10.79 -10.00
N ALA A 121 -12.38 11.82 -9.17
CA ALA A 121 -11.06 12.27 -8.74
C ALA A 121 -10.67 11.70 -7.36
N ILE A 122 -11.63 11.62 -6.43
CA ILE A 122 -11.38 11.17 -5.06
C ILE A 122 -11.02 9.69 -5.01
N VAL A 123 -11.71 8.84 -5.77
CA VAL A 123 -11.49 7.38 -5.71
C VAL A 123 -10.08 6.99 -6.19
N PRO A 124 -9.58 7.48 -7.34
CA PRO A 124 -8.20 7.18 -7.76
C PRO A 124 -7.14 7.72 -6.79
N VAL A 125 -7.26 8.98 -6.36
CA VAL A 125 -6.27 9.60 -5.46
C VAL A 125 -6.27 8.89 -4.11
N GLY A 126 -7.45 8.70 -3.50
CA GLY A 126 -7.61 7.99 -2.25
C GLY A 126 -7.12 6.54 -2.35
N GLY A 127 -7.41 5.86 -3.47
CA GLY A 127 -6.96 4.50 -3.74
C GLY A 127 -5.45 4.36 -3.82
N ILE A 128 -4.78 5.28 -4.50
CA ILE A 128 -3.30 5.31 -4.59
C ILE A 128 -2.70 5.54 -3.21
N ILE A 129 -3.17 6.57 -2.48
CA ILE A 129 -2.69 6.89 -1.14
C ILE A 129 -2.88 5.70 -0.20
N LEU A 130 -4.07 5.10 -0.20
CA LEU A 130 -4.40 3.96 0.64
C LEU A 130 -3.52 2.75 0.33
N GLY A 131 -3.30 2.43 -0.95
CA GLY A 131 -2.45 1.31 -1.36
C GLY A 131 -0.99 1.50 -0.94
N GLY A 132 -0.46 2.72 -1.07
CA GLY A 132 0.88 3.06 -0.59
C GLY A 132 1.00 3.00 0.92
N THR A 133 0.00 3.51 1.64
CA THR A 133 -0.08 3.48 3.11
C THR A 133 -0.15 2.05 3.62
N MET A 134 -1.00 1.20 3.02
CA MET A 134 -1.11 -0.24 3.31
C MET A 134 0.23 -0.95 3.18
N THR A 135 0.97 -0.67 2.10
CA THR A 135 2.27 -1.28 1.85
C THR A 135 3.28 -0.88 2.94
N ALA A 136 3.35 0.41 3.28
CA ALA A 136 4.23 0.92 4.32
C ALA A 136 3.87 0.38 5.71
N THR A 137 2.59 0.39 6.10
CA THR A 137 2.10 -0.19 7.36
C THR A 137 2.44 -1.66 7.48
N SER A 138 2.15 -2.45 6.44
CA SER A 138 2.41 -3.90 6.43
C SER A 138 3.88 -4.21 6.62
N LEU A 139 4.75 -3.48 5.91
CA LEU A 139 6.18 -3.69 5.90
C LEU A 139 6.83 -3.22 7.21
N ALA A 140 6.41 -2.06 7.74
CA ALA A 140 6.87 -1.56 9.03
C ALA A 140 6.49 -2.50 10.17
N ALA A 141 5.23 -2.97 10.21
CA ALA A 141 4.77 -3.91 11.23
C ALA A 141 5.56 -5.21 11.18
N ARG A 142 5.70 -5.80 9.98
CA ARG A 142 6.42 -7.07 9.82
C ARG A 142 7.88 -6.94 10.25
N ARG A 143 8.61 -5.92 9.76
CA ARG A 143 10.02 -5.69 10.12
C ARG A 143 10.21 -5.39 11.60
N ALA A 144 9.33 -4.61 12.21
CA ALA A 144 9.41 -4.32 13.64
C ALA A 144 9.18 -5.59 14.48
N LEU A 145 8.19 -6.41 14.12
CA LEU A 145 7.91 -7.67 14.81
C LEU A 145 9.02 -8.72 14.61
N ASP A 146 9.59 -8.80 13.40
CA ASP A 146 10.75 -9.64 13.10
C ASP A 146 11.96 -9.20 13.95
N ALA A 147 12.25 -7.90 13.99
CA ALA A 147 13.35 -7.36 14.81
C ALA A 147 13.20 -7.66 16.30
N LEU A 148 11.98 -7.55 16.86
CA LEU A 148 11.74 -7.92 18.27
C LEU A 148 11.89 -9.42 18.52
N SER A 149 11.59 -10.26 17.53
CA SER A 149 11.71 -11.71 17.65
C SER A 149 13.17 -12.16 17.55
N GLU A 150 13.93 -11.57 16.63
CA GLU A 150 15.33 -11.91 16.37
C GLU A 150 16.29 -11.31 17.40
N ARG A 151 16.03 -10.07 17.84
CA ARG A 151 16.90 -9.29 18.74
C ARG A 151 16.31 -9.13 20.13
N HIS A 152 15.56 -10.12 20.60
CA HIS A 152 14.91 -10.10 21.91
C HIS A 152 15.91 -9.84 23.06
N GLY A 153 17.12 -10.40 22.97
CA GLY A 153 18.17 -10.17 23.97
C GLY A 153 18.62 -8.71 24.10
N GLU A 154 18.51 -7.90 23.04
CA GLU A 154 18.81 -6.47 23.11
C GLU A 154 17.73 -5.69 23.86
N VAL A 155 16.47 -6.13 23.77
CA VAL A 155 15.36 -5.57 24.55
C VAL A 155 15.58 -5.84 26.04
N GLU A 156 15.95 -7.07 26.41
CA GLU A 156 16.25 -7.45 27.80
C GLU A 156 17.47 -6.70 28.36
N ALA A 157 18.49 -6.47 27.53
CA ALA A 157 19.64 -5.66 27.92
C ALA A 157 19.23 -4.20 28.21
N ALA A 158 18.41 -3.59 27.36
CA ALA A 158 17.90 -2.24 27.58
C ALA A 158 17.02 -2.14 28.84
N LEU A 159 16.17 -3.14 29.10
CA LEU A 159 15.39 -3.23 30.35
C LEU A 159 16.30 -3.32 31.58
N SER A 160 17.39 -4.10 31.51
CA SER A 160 18.37 -4.24 32.58
C SER A 160 19.13 -2.93 32.87
N LEU A 161 19.22 -2.04 31.89
CA LEU A 161 19.76 -0.68 32.04
C LEU A 161 18.73 0.32 32.61
N GLY A 162 17.50 -0.12 32.89
CA GLY A 162 16.44 0.69 33.48
C GLY A 162 15.58 1.46 32.48
N LEU A 163 15.66 1.15 31.17
CA LEU A 163 14.75 1.73 30.18
C LEU A 163 13.33 1.18 30.37
N THR A 164 12.33 1.97 29.96
CA THR A 164 10.94 1.48 29.94
C THR A 164 10.77 0.39 28.88
N GLU A 165 9.74 -0.46 29.00
CA GLU A 165 9.45 -1.49 27.99
C GLU A 165 9.30 -0.88 26.59
N ARG A 166 8.58 0.25 26.50
CA ARG A 166 8.37 0.96 25.24
C ARG A 166 9.70 1.41 24.63
N ASP A 167 10.55 2.06 25.42
CA ASP A 167 11.79 2.64 24.90
C ASP A 167 12.81 1.55 24.55
N SER A 168 12.86 0.48 25.35
CA SER A 168 13.68 -0.72 25.08
C SER A 168 13.30 -1.37 23.75
N ARG A 169 12.00 -1.54 23.49
CA ARG A 169 11.51 -2.07 22.21
C ARG A 169 11.74 -1.10 21.06
N LEU A 170 11.55 0.20 21.31
CA LEU A 170 11.72 1.25 20.30
C LEU A 170 13.14 1.29 19.75
N GLU A 171 14.15 1.13 20.60
CA GLU A 171 15.56 1.13 20.18
C GLU A 171 15.87 0.01 19.19
N VAL A 172 15.26 -1.16 19.38
CA VAL A 172 15.43 -2.32 18.50
C VAL A 172 14.68 -2.15 17.17
N VAL A 173 13.45 -1.65 17.21
CA VAL A 173 12.58 -1.61 16.00
C VAL A 173 12.79 -0.40 15.11
N ARG A 174 13.16 0.76 15.67
CA ARG A 174 13.20 2.04 14.96
C ARG A 174 14.16 2.03 13.75
N PRO A 175 15.38 1.46 13.83
CA PRO A 175 16.29 1.41 12.69
C PRO A 175 15.72 0.60 11.52
N THR A 176 15.14 -0.58 11.79
CA THR A 176 14.68 -1.52 10.75
C THR A 176 13.32 -1.14 10.16
N ALA A 177 12.44 -0.51 10.96
CA ALA A 177 11.12 -0.13 10.50
C ALA A 177 11.14 1.06 9.53
N GLY A 178 12.17 1.92 9.61
CA GLY A 178 12.36 3.03 8.68
C GLY A 178 12.50 2.59 7.22
N ASP A 179 13.06 1.39 6.99
CA ASP A 179 13.20 0.81 5.65
C ASP A 179 11.85 0.59 4.95
N ALA A 180 10.74 0.61 5.69
CA ALA A 180 9.41 0.48 5.11
C ALA A 180 9.05 1.66 4.18
N LEU A 181 9.76 2.78 4.30
CA LEU A 181 9.61 3.95 3.43
C LEU A 181 10.40 3.84 2.12
N LEU A 182 11.38 2.93 2.02
CA LEU A 182 12.25 2.81 0.84
C LEU A 182 11.46 2.68 -0.47
N PRO A 183 10.41 1.83 -0.60
CA PRO A 183 9.66 1.72 -1.84
C PRO A 183 9.01 3.05 -2.28
N GLY A 184 8.49 3.84 -1.34
CA GLY A 184 7.88 5.14 -1.63
C GLY A 184 8.91 6.20 -1.99
N LEU A 185 10.04 6.21 -1.29
CA LEU A 185 11.17 7.10 -1.58
C LEU A 185 11.78 6.79 -2.95
N ASP A 186 11.99 5.52 -3.29
CA ASP A 186 12.59 5.11 -4.56
C ASP A 186 11.64 5.37 -5.73
N GLN A 187 10.33 5.14 -5.55
CA GLN A 187 9.32 5.57 -6.52
C GLN A 187 9.42 7.09 -6.77
N THR A 188 9.54 7.88 -5.71
CA THR A 188 9.61 9.34 -5.84
C THR A 188 10.89 9.81 -6.51
N ARG A 189 12.04 9.18 -6.21
CA ARG A 189 13.34 9.53 -6.81
C ARG A 189 13.46 9.15 -8.28
N THR A 190 12.81 8.06 -8.69
CA THR A 190 12.95 7.50 -10.05
C THR A 190 11.81 7.88 -10.99
N VAL A 191 10.83 8.65 -10.52
CA VAL A 191 9.70 9.10 -11.32
C VAL A 191 10.18 9.92 -12.52
N GLY A 192 9.68 9.60 -13.71
CA GLY A 192 10.04 10.28 -14.95
C GLY A 192 11.41 9.89 -15.54
N LEU A 193 12.27 9.22 -14.78
CA LEU A 193 13.57 8.71 -15.25
C LEU A 193 13.50 7.23 -15.64
N VAL A 194 12.96 6.39 -14.74
CA VAL A 194 12.89 4.92 -14.93
C VAL A 194 11.45 4.43 -14.95
N THR A 195 10.55 5.14 -14.29
CA THR A 195 9.14 4.76 -14.21
C THR A 195 8.23 5.92 -14.60
N LEU A 196 7.24 5.64 -15.42
CA LEU A 196 6.12 6.54 -15.70
C LEU A 196 4.90 6.04 -14.93
N PRO A 197 4.47 6.75 -13.88
CA PRO A 197 3.31 6.35 -13.10
C PRO A 197 2.05 6.29 -13.95
N GLY A 198 1.21 5.28 -13.73
CA GLY A 198 -0.04 5.12 -14.46
C GLY A 198 -0.99 6.33 -14.30
N ALA A 199 -0.99 6.98 -13.12
CA ALA A 199 -1.79 8.18 -12.88
C ALA A 199 -1.32 9.38 -13.74
N PHE A 200 -0.01 9.59 -13.86
CA PHE A 200 0.56 10.58 -14.77
C PHE A 200 0.13 10.33 -16.21
N VAL A 201 0.29 9.09 -16.71
CA VAL A 201 -0.10 8.73 -18.08
C VAL A 201 -1.62 8.88 -18.28
N GLY A 202 -2.43 8.48 -17.30
CA GLY A 202 -3.87 8.63 -17.34
C GLY A 202 -4.33 10.08 -17.46
N VAL A 203 -3.77 10.98 -16.64
CA VAL A 203 -4.07 12.41 -16.71
C VAL A 203 -3.54 13.01 -18.01
N LEU A 204 -2.34 12.63 -18.45
CA LEU A 204 -1.76 13.10 -19.71
C LEU A 204 -2.65 12.76 -20.91
N LEU A 205 -3.15 11.53 -20.98
CA LEU A 205 -4.04 11.10 -22.06
C LEU A 205 -5.42 11.75 -21.97
N ALA A 206 -5.92 12.00 -20.75
CA ALA A 206 -7.22 12.62 -20.54
C ALA A 206 -7.23 14.14 -20.80
N SER A 207 -6.17 14.85 -20.39
CA SER A 207 -6.09 16.32 -20.49
C SER A 207 -5.28 16.82 -21.69
N GLY A 208 -4.41 15.98 -22.27
CA GLY A 208 -3.44 16.38 -23.29
C GLY A 208 -2.30 17.26 -22.76
N SER A 209 -2.23 17.54 -21.45
CA SER A 209 -1.26 18.46 -20.84
C SER A 209 -0.27 17.74 -19.92
N ALA A 210 1.01 17.69 -20.35
CA ALA A 210 2.10 17.13 -19.55
C ALA A 210 2.35 17.93 -18.26
N ILE A 211 2.14 19.25 -18.30
CA ILE A 211 2.30 20.11 -17.12
C ILE A 211 1.23 19.76 -16.07
N GLN A 212 -0.02 19.58 -16.50
CA GLN A 212 -1.10 19.21 -15.60
C GLN A 212 -0.91 17.80 -15.03
N ALA A 213 -0.53 16.84 -15.87
CA ALA A 213 -0.20 15.49 -15.43
C ALA A 213 0.95 15.48 -14.40
N GLY A 214 1.99 16.28 -14.64
CA GLY A 214 3.12 16.45 -13.73
C GLY A 214 2.70 17.02 -12.38
N ALA A 215 1.86 18.07 -12.38
CA ALA A 215 1.36 18.68 -11.15
C ALA A 215 0.55 17.69 -10.30
N VAL A 216 -0.37 16.94 -10.91
CA VAL A 216 -1.15 15.90 -10.21
C VAL A 216 -0.24 14.80 -9.67
N GLN A 217 0.76 14.38 -10.44
CA GLN A 217 1.68 13.34 -10.00
C GLN A 217 2.54 13.80 -8.81
N ILE A 218 3.04 15.04 -8.80
CA ILE A 218 3.79 15.60 -7.68
C ILE A 218 2.92 15.67 -6.42
N LEU A 219 1.66 16.09 -6.56
CA LEU A 219 0.69 16.09 -5.47
C LEU A 219 0.52 14.68 -4.88
N VAL A 220 0.31 13.68 -5.74
CA VAL A 220 0.11 12.28 -5.32
C VAL A 220 1.36 11.71 -4.65
N LEU A 221 2.56 11.94 -5.18
CA LEU A 221 3.81 11.45 -4.58
C LEU A 221 4.07 12.09 -3.22
N THR A 222 3.87 13.40 -3.10
CA THR A 222 4.05 14.10 -1.84
C THR A 222 3.03 13.65 -0.80
N GLY A 223 1.77 13.46 -1.20
CA GLY A 223 0.72 12.90 -0.36
C GLY A 223 1.04 11.47 0.09
N LEU A 224 1.56 10.63 -0.81
CA LEU A 224 2.02 9.27 -0.50
C LEU A 224 3.12 9.29 0.56
N LEU A 225 4.15 10.13 0.39
CA LEU A 225 5.23 10.24 1.36
C LEU A 225 4.73 10.65 2.75
N LEU A 226 3.80 11.62 2.81
CA LEU A 226 3.19 12.03 4.08
C LEU A 226 2.40 10.89 4.72
N ALA A 227 1.48 10.25 3.98
CA ALA A 227 0.66 9.16 4.50
C ALA A 227 1.51 7.96 4.95
N GLN A 228 2.51 7.57 4.16
CA GLN A 228 3.42 6.48 4.48
C GLN A 228 4.26 6.78 5.71
N THR A 229 4.80 8.01 5.83
CA THR A 229 5.61 8.41 7.00
C THR A 229 4.77 8.36 8.27
N LEU A 230 3.56 8.93 8.25
CA LEU A 230 2.62 8.85 9.37
C LEU A 230 2.31 7.39 9.73
N ALA A 231 2.04 6.57 8.73
CA ALA A 231 1.72 5.17 8.93
C ALA A 231 2.88 4.39 9.55
N VAL A 232 4.12 4.59 9.09
CA VAL A 232 5.30 3.92 9.64
C VAL A 232 5.53 4.34 11.09
N VAL A 233 5.50 5.64 11.38
CA VAL A 233 5.70 6.16 12.75
C VAL A 233 4.67 5.60 13.72
N LEU A 234 3.38 5.64 13.35
CA LEU A 234 2.31 5.10 14.21
C LEU A 234 2.39 3.60 14.37
N THR A 235 2.76 2.87 13.30
CA THR A 235 2.95 1.42 13.38
C THR A 235 4.07 1.06 14.35
N VAL A 236 5.20 1.77 14.27
CA VAL A 236 6.34 1.58 15.17
C VAL A 236 5.95 1.86 16.62
N ASP A 237 5.22 2.93 16.89
CA ASP A 237 4.77 3.26 18.26
C ASP A 237 3.78 2.21 18.80
N LEU A 238 2.88 1.68 17.96
CA LEU A 238 1.95 0.60 18.37
C LEU A 238 2.69 -0.71 18.67
N VAL A 239 3.73 -1.04 17.90
CA VAL A 239 4.56 -2.23 18.13
C VAL A 239 5.45 -2.06 19.36
N SER A 240 6.05 -0.88 19.57
CA SER A 240 6.91 -0.61 20.73
C SER A 240 6.13 -0.59 22.04
N ARG A 241 4.87 -0.14 22.04
CA ARG A 241 3.96 -0.23 23.20
C ARG A 241 3.39 -1.63 23.44
N GLY A 242 3.71 -2.61 22.60
CA GLY A 242 3.16 -3.96 22.70
C GLY A 242 1.68 -4.11 22.31
N VAL A 243 1.05 -3.06 21.77
CA VAL A 243 -0.34 -3.09 21.31
C VAL A 243 -0.48 -3.99 20.07
N VAL A 244 0.50 -3.94 19.17
CA VAL A 244 0.66 -4.88 18.06
C VAL A 244 1.79 -5.84 18.39
N HIS A 245 1.48 -7.12 18.44
CA HIS A 245 2.42 -8.17 18.85
C HIS A 245 2.08 -9.51 18.18
N ARG A 246 3.10 -10.37 17.99
CA ARG A 246 2.88 -11.79 17.67
C ARG A 246 2.50 -12.53 18.95
N LYS A 247 1.69 -13.58 18.83
CA LYS A 247 1.51 -14.53 19.94
C LYS A 247 2.73 -15.44 19.94
N SER A 248 3.48 -15.46 21.05
CA SER A 248 4.51 -16.47 21.32
C SER A 248 3.87 -17.83 21.52
#